data_AF-A0AA51D935-F1
#
_entry.id   AF-A0AA51D935-F1
#
_cell.length_a   1.000
_cell.length_b   1.000
_cell.length_c   1.000
_cell.angle_alpha   90.00
_cell.angle_beta   90.00
_cell.angle_gamma   90.00
#
_symmetry.space_group_name_H-M   'P 1'
#
loop_
_entity.id
_entity.type
_entity.pdbx_description
1 polymer ?
#
loop_
_entity_poly.entity_id
_entity_poly.type
_entity_poly.pdbx_seq_one_letter_code
_entity_poly.pdbx_strand_id
1 'polypeptide(L)'
;MQVDDTGNLPVNGTVDIATGAEVTLAAGTDIDTVSTITNDVKVVNGTTPLTETTVGLGATVNSDSQDVSLESSYNWFIKNTGTTSSDQDITLKVEISPDNTTWLEDTGTVITVPFDTAKMITITNFLQYVRFVITGGAAETTVISCFQAQH
;
A
#
# COMPACT_ATOMS: atom_id res chain seq x y z
N MET A 1 19.57 47.23 19.32
CA MET A 1 19.38 45.83 19.75
C MET A 1 20.69 45.41 20.38
N GLN A 2 20.70 45.10 21.67
CA GLN A 2 21.91 44.65 22.36
C GLN A 2 21.87 43.13 22.35
N VAL A 3 22.77 42.52 21.59
CA VAL A 3 23.06 41.09 21.72
C VAL A 3 23.86 40.95 23.01
N ASP A 4 23.47 40.04 23.91
CA ASP A 4 24.27 39.80 25.10
C ASP A 4 25.60 39.12 24.73
N ASP A 5 26.58 39.17 25.62
CA ASP A 5 27.92 38.59 25.38
C ASP A 5 27.90 37.04 25.33
N THR A 6 26.72 36.41 25.45
CA THR A 6 26.52 34.97 25.30
C THR A 6 26.06 34.58 23.90
N GLY A 7 25.83 35.55 23.00
CA GLY A 7 25.36 35.30 21.65
C GLY A 7 23.87 34.97 21.57
N ASN A 8 23.14 35.17 22.67
CA ASN A 8 21.71 34.95 22.73
C ASN A 8 20.97 36.26 22.43
N LEU A 9 19.85 36.14 21.70
CA LEU A 9 18.93 37.23 21.49
C LEU A 9 17.61 36.88 22.19
N PRO A 10 17.31 37.48 23.35
CA PRO A 10 15.99 37.29 23.97
C PRO A 10 14.93 37.91 23.07
N VAL A 11 14.06 37.08 22.47
CA VAL A 11 12.90 37.53 21.70
C VAL A 11 11.65 37.36 22.55
N ASN A 12 10.94 38.45 22.79
CA ASN A 12 9.67 38.47 23.49
C ASN A 12 8.54 38.87 22.54
N GLY A 13 8.36 38.08 21.47
CA GLY A 13 7.43 38.35 20.39
C GLY A 13 7.53 37.36 19.23
N THR A 14 6.88 37.67 18.12
CA THR A 14 6.92 36.86 16.89
C THR A 14 8.28 36.97 16.20
N VAL A 15 8.83 35.84 15.79
CA VAL A 15 9.99 35.76 14.89
C VAL A 15 9.47 35.40 13.50
N ASP A 16 9.59 36.33 12.54
CA ASP A 16 9.31 36.05 11.14
C ASP A 16 10.56 35.43 10.48
N ILE A 17 10.42 34.22 9.96
CA ILE A 17 11.48 33.50 9.24
C ILE A 17 11.17 33.54 7.75
N ALA A 18 12.15 33.95 6.94
CA ALA A 18 11.98 34.01 5.49
C ALA A 18 11.77 32.62 4.88
N THR A 19 11.02 32.54 3.78
CA THR A 19 10.81 31.29 3.03
C THR A 19 12.15 30.66 2.64
N GLY A 20 12.35 29.40 3.01
CA GLY A 20 13.57 28.63 2.73
C GLY A 20 14.70 28.81 3.75
N ALA A 21 14.51 29.60 4.80
CA ALA A 21 15.44 29.62 5.93
C ALA A 21 15.18 28.46 6.89
N GLU A 22 16.25 27.92 7.46
CA GLU A 22 16.22 26.82 8.42
C GLU A 22 16.40 27.34 9.85
N VAL A 23 15.68 26.74 10.79
CA VAL A 23 15.87 26.96 12.23
C VAL A 23 16.46 25.68 12.82
N THR A 24 17.68 25.78 13.34
CA THR A 24 18.36 24.67 14.03
C THR A 24 18.30 24.91 15.53
N LEU A 25 17.83 23.90 16.27
CA LEU A 25 17.89 23.90 17.73
C LEU A 25 19.16 23.20 18.20
N ALA A 26 19.75 23.69 19.29
CA ALA A 26 20.85 22.99 19.94
C ALA A 26 20.37 21.64 20.49
N ALA A 27 21.27 20.65 20.53
CA ALA A 27 20.96 19.33 21.05
C ALA A 27 20.42 19.42 22.50
N GLY A 28 19.32 18.71 22.78
CA GLY A 28 18.67 18.72 24.09
C GLY A 28 17.73 19.91 24.36
N THR A 29 17.43 20.73 23.35
CA THR A 29 16.40 21.78 23.46
C THR A 29 15.02 21.20 23.16
N ASP A 30 14.08 21.35 24.09
CA ASP A 30 12.68 20.98 23.90
C ASP A 30 11.87 22.17 23.36
N ILE A 31 10.83 21.87 22.59
CA ILE A 31 9.79 22.83 22.20
C ILE A 31 8.54 22.50 23.01
N ASP A 32 8.28 23.26 24.07
CA ASP A 32 7.23 22.94 25.04
C ASP A 32 5.80 23.08 24.50
N THR A 33 5.57 23.92 23.50
CA THR A 33 4.23 24.14 22.91
C THR A 33 4.29 24.44 21.42
N VAL A 34 3.64 23.58 20.62
CA VAL A 34 3.41 23.82 19.19
C VAL A 34 1.91 23.81 18.92
N SER A 35 1.31 24.97 18.65
CA SER A 35 -0.16 25.09 18.45
C SER A 35 -0.62 24.74 17.04
N THR A 36 0.27 24.85 16.05
CA THR A 36 -0.02 24.62 14.63
C THR A 36 1.22 24.13 13.92
N ILE A 37 1.21 22.85 13.54
CA ILE A 37 2.17 22.27 12.58
C ILE A 37 1.44 22.25 11.24
N THR A 38 1.83 23.12 10.31
CA THR A 38 1.37 23.08 8.90
C THR A 38 2.34 22.33 7.99
N ASN A 39 3.43 21.78 8.54
CA ASN A 39 4.07 20.66 7.87
C ASN A 39 2.97 19.62 7.68
N ASP A 40 2.71 19.25 6.43
CA ASP A 40 2.27 17.91 6.15
C ASP A 40 3.23 17.01 6.93
N VAL A 41 2.80 16.50 8.09
CA VAL A 41 3.14 15.13 8.41
C VAL A 41 2.69 14.43 7.15
N LYS A 42 3.63 14.09 6.27
CA LYS A 42 3.33 13.19 5.18
C LYS A 42 2.90 11.92 5.91
N VAL A 43 1.62 11.82 6.24
CA VAL A 43 0.90 10.58 6.15
C VAL A 43 1.16 10.23 4.70
N VAL A 44 2.20 9.44 4.49
CA VAL A 44 2.49 8.82 3.22
C VAL A 44 1.33 7.85 3.05
N ASN A 45 0.16 8.39 2.72
CA ASN A 45 -0.92 7.62 2.14
C ASN A 45 -0.32 7.22 0.80
N GLY A 46 0.26 6.02 0.78
CA GLY A 46 1.28 5.61 -0.17
C GLY A 46 1.01 6.16 -1.55
N THR A 47 1.84 7.09 -2.01
CA THR A 47 1.79 7.57 -3.40
C THR A 47 2.31 6.51 -4.37
N THR A 48 2.57 5.28 -3.90
CA THR A 48 2.76 4.11 -4.76
C THR A 48 1.52 3.95 -5.60
N PRO A 49 1.59 4.21 -6.92
CA PRO A 49 0.49 3.95 -7.82
C PRO A 49 0.06 2.49 -7.64
N LEU A 50 -1.24 2.25 -7.63
CA LEU A 50 -1.76 0.88 -7.71
C LEU A 50 -1.18 0.27 -9.00
N THR A 51 -0.44 -0.83 -8.84
CA THR A 51 0.24 -1.44 -9.98
C THR A 51 -0.76 -2.26 -10.77
N GLU A 52 -0.92 -1.90 -12.04
CA GLU A 52 -1.73 -2.65 -12.98
C GLU A 52 -0.91 -3.77 -13.61
N THR A 53 -1.52 -4.95 -13.71
CA THR A 53 -0.97 -6.11 -14.43
C THR A 53 -1.90 -6.46 -15.57
N THR A 54 -1.36 -6.54 -16.79
CA THR A 54 -2.12 -7.05 -17.94
C THR A 54 -2.24 -8.57 -17.84
N VAL A 55 -3.46 -9.07 -18.04
CA VAL A 55 -3.78 -10.49 -18.13
C VAL A 55 -4.29 -10.76 -19.53
N GLY A 56 -3.49 -11.49 -20.31
CA GLY A 56 -3.85 -11.85 -21.68
C GLY A 56 -4.99 -12.86 -21.76
N LEU A 57 -5.51 -13.07 -22.97
CA LEU A 57 -6.53 -14.05 -23.32
C LEU A 57 -6.20 -15.45 -22.76
N GLY A 58 -7.03 -15.97 -21.84
CA GLY A 58 -6.84 -17.27 -21.21
C GLY A 58 -5.51 -17.44 -20.46
N ALA A 59 -4.72 -16.37 -20.35
CA ALA A 59 -3.40 -16.40 -19.75
C ALA A 59 -3.54 -16.47 -18.24
N THR A 60 -2.52 -17.05 -17.61
CA THR A 60 -2.40 -17.06 -16.17
C THR A 60 -1.21 -16.22 -15.75
N VAL A 61 -1.43 -15.32 -14.81
CA VAL A 61 -0.39 -14.52 -14.16
C VAL A 61 -0.48 -14.70 -12.65
N ASN A 62 0.65 -14.55 -11.97
CA ASN A 62 0.66 -14.52 -10.52
C ASN A 62 0.66 -13.07 -10.03
N SER A 63 -0.04 -12.80 -8.94
CA SER A 63 0.23 -11.59 -8.16
C SER A 63 1.60 -11.70 -7.49
N ASP A 64 2.07 -10.57 -6.98
CA ASP A 64 3.21 -10.57 -6.05
C ASP A 64 2.92 -11.46 -4.83
N SER A 65 3.93 -12.18 -4.39
CA SER A 65 3.92 -12.96 -3.17
C SER A 65 4.01 -12.05 -1.95
N GLN A 66 3.21 -12.33 -0.93
CA GLN A 66 3.20 -11.58 0.32
C GLN A 66 3.63 -12.50 1.46
N ASP A 67 4.63 -12.10 2.24
CA ASP A 67 4.97 -12.74 3.51
C ASP A 67 3.95 -12.30 4.56
N VAL A 68 3.23 -13.26 5.14
CA VAL A 68 2.17 -13.03 6.13
C VAL A 68 2.49 -13.64 7.49
N SER A 69 3.76 -14.01 7.73
CA SER A 69 4.18 -14.68 8.97
C SER A 69 3.89 -13.90 10.26
N LEU A 70 3.80 -12.58 10.19
CA LEU A 70 3.58 -11.69 11.34
C LEU A 70 2.18 -11.05 11.35
N GLU A 71 1.32 -11.40 10.40
CA GLU A 71 0.04 -10.71 10.21
C GLU A 71 -1.06 -11.38 11.03
N SER A 72 -1.78 -10.58 11.83
CA SER A 72 -2.94 -11.07 12.60
C SER A 72 -4.17 -11.24 11.71
N SER A 73 -4.29 -10.40 10.68
CA SER A 73 -5.29 -10.48 9.63
C SER A 73 -4.85 -9.70 8.41
N TYR A 74 -5.38 -10.06 7.25
CA TYR A 74 -5.14 -9.32 6.01
C TYR A 74 -6.33 -9.44 5.07
N ASN A 75 -6.47 -8.45 4.21
CA ASN A 75 -7.45 -8.42 3.13
C ASN A 75 -6.73 -8.12 1.83
N TRP A 76 -7.27 -8.66 0.74
CA TRP A 76 -6.74 -8.42 -0.58
C TRP A 76 -7.80 -7.79 -1.47
N PHE A 77 -7.51 -6.59 -1.97
CA PHE A 77 -8.33 -5.91 -2.95
C PHE A 77 -7.89 -6.31 -4.36
N ILE A 78 -8.84 -6.77 -5.17
CA ILE A 78 -8.64 -7.04 -6.59
C ILE A 78 -9.67 -6.23 -7.39
N LYS A 79 -9.22 -5.45 -8.37
CA LYS A 79 -10.09 -4.77 -9.34
C LYS A 79 -9.73 -5.26 -10.74
N ASN A 80 -10.72 -5.78 -11.44
CA ASN A 80 -10.64 -5.99 -12.87
C ASN A 80 -11.02 -4.68 -13.56
N THR A 81 -10.08 -4.09 -14.29
CA THR A 81 -10.23 -2.76 -14.90
C THR A 81 -10.67 -2.83 -16.36
N GLY A 82 -10.90 -4.02 -16.92
CA GLY A 82 -11.55 -4.19 -18.21
C GLY A 82 -12.97 -3.58 -18.20
N THR A 83 -13.39 -2.98 -19.31
CA THR A 83 -14.65 -2.21 -19.40
C THR A 83 -15.54 -2.60 -20.59
N THR A 84 -15.13 -3.55 -21.42
CA THR A 84 -15.76 -3.75 -22.73
C THR A 84 -16.79 -4.87 -22.77
N SER A 85 -16.54 -6.01 -22.12
CA SER A 85 -17.47 -7.14 -22.07
C SER A 85 -17.11 -8.15 -20.98
N SER A 86 -18.00 -9.13 -20.77
CA SER A 86 -17.76 -10.31 -19.92
C SER A 86 -16.62 -11.21 -20.41
N ASP A 87 -16.14 -11.03 -21.65
CA ASP A 87 -14.95 -11.74 -22.11
C ASP A 87 -13.72 -11.32 -21.31
N GLN A 88 -13.74 -10.14 -20.68
CA GLN A 88 -12.68 -9.65 -19.80
C GLN A 88 -12.83 -10.13 -18.35
N ASP A 89 -13.82 -10.95 -18.01
CA ASP A 89 -13.93 -11.53 -16.67
C ASP A 89 -12.66 -12.31 -16.31
N ILE A 90 -12.24 -12.22 -15.05
CA ILE A 90 -11.11 -12.98 -14.53
C ILE A 90 -11.57 -13.98 -13.48
N THR A 91 -10.77 -15.02 -13.29
CA THR A 91 -10.90 -15.93 -12.16
C THR A 91 -9.65 -15.92 -11.32
N LEU A 92 -9.82 -16.13 -10.02
CA LEU A 92 -8.76 -16.13 -9.04
C LEU A 92 -8.74 -17.45 -8.29
N LYS A 93 -7.54 -17.94 -8.03
CA LYS A 93 -7.25 -18.99 -7.05
C LYS A 93 -6.19 -18.49 -6.09
N VAL A 94 -6.35 -18.81 -4.81
CA VAL A 94 -5.35 -18.52 -3.80
C VAL A 94 -4.31 -19.63 -3.83
N GLU A 95 -3.04 -19.27 -3.79
CA GLU A 95 -1.95 -20.19 -3.49
C GLU A 95 -1.26 -19.76 -2.21
N ILE A 96 -0.92 -20.74 -1.38
CA ILE A 96 -0.19 -20.57 -0.12
C ILE A 96 1.12 -21.38 -0.18
N SER A 97 2.16 -20.88 0.46
CA SER A 97 3.48 -21.51 0.45
C SER A 97 4.17 -21.39 1.81
N PRO A 98 4.87 -22.43 2.29
CA PRO A 98 5.68 -22.33 3.49
C PRO A 98 7.03 -21.65 3.24
N ASP A 99 7.50 -21.56 2.00
CA ASP A 99 8.90 -21.21 1.67
C ASP A 99 9.05 -20.26 0.46
N ASN A 100 7.94 -19.76 -0.09
CA ASN A 100 7.88 -18.92 -1.30
C ASN A 100 8.31 -19.63 -2.59
N THR A 101 8.42 -20.95 -2.59
CA THR A 101 8.86 -21.76 -3.75
C THR A 101 7.91 -22.91 -4.06
N THR A 102 7.43 -23.60 -3.04
CA THR A 102 6.47 -24.69 -3.15
C THR A 102 5.08 -24.14 -2.89
N TRP A 103 4.24 -24.08 -3.93
CA TRP A 103 2.92 -23.49 -3.86
C TRP A 103 1.84 -24.56 -3.81
N LEU A 104 0.92 -24.39 -2.87
CA LEU A 104 -0.26 -25.22 -2.71
C LEU A 104 -1.46 -24.36 -3.08
N GLU A 105 -2.30 -24.85 -3.99
CA GLU A 105 -3.61 -24.24 -4.20
C GLU A 105 -4.41 -24.37 -2.90
N ASP A 106 -4.83 -23.25 -2.34
CA ASP A 106 -5.81 -23.26 -1.26
C ASP A 106 -7.13 -23.67 -1.91
N THR A 107 -7.47 -24.96 -1.79
CA THR A 107 -8.49 -25.70 -2.58
C THR A 107 -9.94 -25.23 -2.35
N GLY A 108 -10.13 -23.97 -1.99
CA GLY A 108 -11.42 -23.30 -1.94
C GLY A 108 -12.06 -23.11 -3.32
N THR A 109 -13.15 -22.33 -3.34
CA THR A 109 -13.90 -22.02 -4.56
C THR A 109 -13.12 -21.03 -5.43
N VAL A 110 -13.08 -21.27 -6.75
CA VAL A 110 -12.58 -20.30 -7.73
C VAL A 110 -13.40 -19.01 -7.64
N ILE A 111 -12.72 -17.88 -7.46
CA ILE A 111 -13.37 -16.58 -7.28
C ILE A 111 -13.46 -15.89 -8.64
N THR A 112 -14.67 -15.68 -9.16
CA THR A 112 -14.87 -14.83 -10.35
C THR A 112 -14.89 -13.36 -9.97
N VAL A 113 -14.12 -12.54 -10.69
CA VAL A 113 -14.19 -11.07 -10.64
C VAL A 113 -14.61 -10.58 -12.03
N PRO A 114 -15.90 -10.20 -12.19
CA PRO A 114 -16.39 -9.67 -13.46
C PRO A 114 -15.62 -8.44 -13.92
N PHE A 115 -15.65 -8.16 -15.22
CA PHE A 115 -15.13 -6.92 -15.80
C PHE A 115 -15.72 -5.68 -15.08
N ASP A 116 -14.91 -4.64 -14.96
CA ASP A 116 -15.18 -3.38 -14.26
C ASP A 116 -15.65 -3.53 -12.80
N THR A 117 -15.42 -4.68 -12.17
CA THR A 117 -15.76 -4.88 -10.75
C THR A 117 -14.53 -4.99 -9.88
N ALA A 118 -14.73 -4.69 -8.60
CA ALA A 118 -13.74 -4.94 -7.55
C ALA A 118 -14.29 -5.93 -6.54
N LYS A 119 -13.37 -6.71 -5.94
CA LYS A 119 -13.66 -7.59 -4.82
C LYS A 119 -12.62 -7.42 -3.73
N MET A 120 -13.09 -7.50 -2.49
CA MET A 120 -12.25 -7.74 -1.34
C MET A 120 -12.32 -9.23 -1.02
N ILE A 121 -11.16 -9.85 -0.82
CA ILE A 121 -11.01 -11.27 -0.57
C ILE A 121 -10.33 -11.44 0.78
N THR A 122 -10.97 -12.21 1.65
CA THR A 122 -10.42 -12.65 2.93
C THR A 122 -9.95 -14.09 2.77
N ILE A 123 -8.68 -14.34 3.06
CA ILE A 123 -8.06 -15.66 2.95
C ILE A 123 -8.02 -16.26 4.36
N THR A 124 -8.52 -17.48 4.51
CA THR A 124 -8.76 -18.11 5.83
C THR A 124 -7.77 -19.22 6.14
N ASN A 125 -7.20 -19.85 5.12
CA ASN A 125 -6.07 -20.77 5.27
C ASN A 125 -4.79 -20.01 4.92
N PHE A 126 -3.77 -20.08 5.78
CA PHE A 126 -2.51 -19.38 5.53
C PHE A 126 -1.31 -20.22 5.91
N LEU A 127 -0.28 -20.15 5.05
CA LEU A 127 1.10 -20.47 5.34
C LEU A 127 1.90 -19.16 5.34
N GLN A 128 3.23 -19.24 5.44
CA GLN A 128 4.08 -18.04 5.53
C GLN A 128 3.89 -17.09 4.34
N TYR A 129 3.68 -17.62 3.13
CA TYR A 129 3.51 -16.82 1.93
C TYR A 129 2.16 -17.07 1.28
N VAL A 130 1.58 -16.02 0.69
CA VAL A 130 0.31 -16.09 -0.03
C VAL A 130 0.38 -15.28 -1.32
N ARG A 131 -0.27 -15.76 -2.38
CA ARG A 131 -0.46 -15.05 -3.64
C ARG A 131 -1.75 -15.46 -4.33
N PHE A 132 -2.14 -14.71 -5.35
CA PHE A 132 -3.16 -15.13 -6.31
C PHE A 132 -2.55 -15.68 -7.59
N VAL A 133 -3.23 -16.69 -8.12
CA VAL A 133 -3.19 -17.08 -9.53
C VAL A 133 -4.39 -16.43 -10.19
N ILE A 134 -4.13 -15.57 -11.17
CA ILE A 134 -5.14 -14.80 -11.90
C ILE A 134 -5.21 -15.34 -13.32
N THR A 135 -6.38 -15.85 -13.71
CA THR A 135 -6.61 -16.38 -15.06
C THR A 135 -7.55 -15.45 -15.81
N GLY A 136 -7.10 -14.97 -16.97
CA GLY A 136 -7.87 -14.11 -17.87
C GLY A 136 -8.98 -14.85 -18.60
N GLY A 137 -10.01 -14.11 -19.00
CA GLY A 137 -11.14 -14.62 -19.77
C GLY A 137 -10.86 -14.75 -21.28
N ALA A 138 -11.91 -14.57 -22.08
CA ALA A 138 -11.90 -14.61 -23.54
C ALA A 138 -11.44 -13.30 -24.22
N ALA A 139 -10.97 -12.31 -23.45
CA ALA A 139 -10.32 -11.10 -23.93
C ALA A 139 -9.25 -10.63 -22.93
N GLU A 140 -8.28 -9.85 -23.43
CA GLU A 140 -7.27 -9.21 -22.58
C GLU A 140 -7.92 -8.21 -21.62
N THR A 141 -7.41 -8.14 -20.39
CA THR A 141 -7.80 -7.14 -19.40
C THR A 141 -6.60 -6.69 -18.57
N THR A 142 -6.81 -5.66 -17.75
CA THR A 142 -5.87 -5.25 -16.71
C THR A 142 -6.46 -5.52 -15.33
N VAL A 143 -5.58 -5.79 -14.37
CA VAL A 143 -5.95 -6.09 -12.99
C VAL A 143 -5.09 -5.30 -12.04
N ILE A 144 -5.74 -4.68 -11.06
CA ILE A 144 -5.09 -4.09 -9.90
C ILE A 144 -5.18 -5.08 -8.75
N SER A 145 -4.05 -5.34 -8.10
CA SER A 145 -3.94 -6.21 -6.94
C SER A 145 -3.28 -5.47 -5.78
N CYS A 146 -3.96 -5.39 -4.65
CA CYS A 146 -3.47 -4.66 -3.48
C CYS A 146 -3.68 -5.46 -2.19
N PHE A 147 -2.58 -5.77 -1.52
CA PHE A 147 -2.56 -6.44 -0.23
C PHE A 147 -2.56 -5.40 0.90
N GLN A 148 -3.40 -5.60 1.92
CA GLN A 148 -3.39 -4.81 3.14
C GLN A 148 -3.50 -5.72 4.36
N ALA A 149 -2.61 -5.55 5.33
CA ALA A 149 -2.59 -6.32 6.55
C ALA A 149 -2.69 -5.45 7.80
N GLN A 150 -3.06 -6.09 8.91
CA GLN A 150 -2.97 -5.55 10.25
C GLN A 150 -1.97 -6.39 11.05
N HIS A 151 -0.98 -5.70 11.60
CA HIS A 151 -0.03 -6.25 12.56
C HIS A 151 -0.64 -6.32 13.96
#